data_AF-A0A816I1A7-F1
#
_entry.id   AF-A0A816I1A7-F1
#
_cell.length_a   1.000
_cell.length_b   1.000
_cell.length_c   1.000
_cell.angle_alpha   90.00
_cell.angle_beta   90.00
_cell.angle_gamma   90.00
#
_symmetry.space_group_name_H-M   'P 1'
#
loop_
_entity.id
_entity.type
_entity.pdbx_description
1 polymer ?
#
loop_
_entity_poly.entity_id
_entity_poly.type
_entity_poly.pdbx_seq_one_letter_code
_entity_poly.pdbx_strand_id
1 'polypeptide(L)'
;LERVTVQIDGSAEGFAVFHCTPCQVIKCNDTGTTYTLVKLPDDSSVVTGTLACIMKYTVKDCDPTTGVPDDEEGYADEFVLEDIEITVSDHVQKVLKPNWYYKIIIFYFSFHLMFIIECLKKIINYMGMQACERSDKILEGKASHALYLAGVYRGGYDVLVRTKMALGGTTV
;
A
#
# COMPACT_ATOMS: atom_id res chain seq x y z
N LEU A 1 -23.37 -7.70 -15.41
CA LEU A 1 -22.76 -8.59 -14.38
C LEU A 1 -23.56 -8.51 -13.10
N GLU A 2 -23.71 -9.62 -12.38
CA GLU A 2 -24.37 -9.66 -11.08
C GLU A 2 -23.47 -10.28 -10.01
N ARG A 3 -23.76 -9.98 -8.74
CA ARG A 3 -23.10 -10.54 -7.54
C ARG A 3 -21.56 -10.46 -7.60
N VAL A 4 -21.04 -9.34 -8.08
CA VAL A 4 -19.61 -9.14 -8.32
C VAL A 4 -18.85 -9.02 -7.01
N THR A 5 -17.84 -9.88 -6.83
CA THR A 5 -16.90 -9.87 -5.71
C THR A 5 -15.46 -9.90 -6.20
N VAL A 6 -14.53 -9.50 -5.35
CA VAL A 6 -13.10 -9.74 -5.56
C VAL A 6 -12.64 -10.70 -4.48
N GLN A 7 -12.37 -11.94 -4.88
CA GLN A 7 -11.69 -12.91 -4.04
C GLN A 7 -10.23 -12.47 -3.90
N ILE A 8 -9.76 -12.47 -2.65
CA ILE A 8 -8.39 -12.08 -2.29
C ILE A 8 -7.73 -13.28 -1.59
N ASP A 9 -6.51 -13.62 -2.00
CA ASP A 9 -5.66 -14.59 -1.33
C ASP A 9 -4.32 -13.95 -0.93
N GLY A 10 -4.12 -13.78 0.38
CA GLY A 10 -2.85 -13.37 0.99
C GLY A 10 -2.44 -14.33 2.11
N SER A 11 -2.87 -15.58 2.00
CA SER A 11 -2.67 -16.57 3.05
C SER A 11 -1.20 -16.94 3.25
N ALA A 12 -0.36 -16.74 2.23
CA ALA A 12 1.09 -16.95 2.30
C ALA A 12 1.76 -16.05 3.34
N GLU A 13 1.29 -14.81 3.51
CA GLU A 13 1.76 -13.85 4.49
C GLU A 13 0.85 -13.74 5.72
N GLY A 14 -0.18 -14.58 5.82
CA GLY A 14 -1.09 -14.64 6.97
C GLY A 14 -2.23 -13.61 6.97
N PHE A 15 -2.48 -12.94 5.83
CA PHE A 15 -3.70 -12.15 5.65
C PHE A 15 -4.90 -13.08 5.48
N ALA A 16 -6.02 -12.73 6.13
CA ALA A 16 -7.22 -13.57 6.10
C ALA A 16 -8.45 -12.76 5.70
N VAL A 17 -9.18 -13.20 4.69
CA VAL A 17 -10.46 -12.59 4.31
C VAL A 17 -11.51 -12.89 5.37
N PHE A 18 -12.11 -11.85 5.94
CA PHE A 18 -13.17 -11.97 6.95
C PHE A 18 -14.57 -11.83 6.35
N HIS A 19 -14.73 -10.92 5.39
CA HIS A 19 -16.02 -10.65 4.75
C HIS A 19 -15.83 -10.08 3.35
N CYS A 20 -16.79 -10.34 2.46
CA CYS A 20 -16.88 -9.68 1.16
C CYS A 20 -18.32 -9.22 0.94
N THR A 21 -18.49 -7.95 0.60
CA THR A 21 -19.78 -7.34 0.30
C THR A 21 -19.94 -7.21 -1.22
N PRO A 22 -20.75 -8.08 -1.86
CA PRO A 22 -20.90 -8.09 -3.31
C PRO A 22 -21.57 -6.84 -3.87
N CYS A 23 -21.10 -6.38 -5.02
CA CYS A 23 -21.85 -5.47 -5.87
C CYS A 23 -22.97 -6.27 -6.57
N GLN A 24 -24.24 -5.93 -6.30
CA GLN A 24 -25.35 -6.77 -6.76
C GLN A 24 -25.49 -6.78 -8.28
N VAL A 25 -25.34 -5.63 -8.94
CA VAL A 25 -25.51 -5.49 -10.38
C VAL A 25 -24.54 -4.42 -10.91
N ILE A 26 -23.87 -4.73 -12.00
CA ILE A 26 -23.12 -3.80 -12.84
C ILE A 26 -23.70 -3.89 -14.25
N LYS A 27 -24.38 -2.83 -14.70
CA LYS A 27 -24.95 -2.75 -16.05
C LYS A 27 -23.87 -2.36 -17.06
N CYS A 28 -24.19 -2.54 -18.34
CA CYS A 28 -23.31 -2.08 -19.41
C CYS A 28 -23.06 -0.57 -19.27
N ASN A 29 -21.79 -0.16 -19.34
CA ASN A 29 -21.32 1.22 -19.17
C ASN A 29 -21.56 1.86 -17.79
N ASP A 30 -21.96 1.08 -16.77
CA ASP A 30 -22.08 1.55 -15.39
C ASP A 30 -20.88 1.09 -14.53
N THR A 31 -20.68 1.75 -13.40
CA THR A 31 -19.67 1.39 -12.40
C THR A 31 -20.32 0.75 -11.18
N GLY A 32 -19.75 -0.36 -10.73
CA GLY A 32 -20.12 -1.02 -9.48
C GLY A 32 -19.04 -0.89 -8.41
N THR A 33 -19.40 -1.15 -7.16
CA THR A 33 -18.44 -1.19 -6.04
C THR A 33 -18.70 -2.41 -5.17
N THR A 34 -17.62 -3.12 -4.86
CA THR A 34 -17.58 -4.28 -3.96
C THR A 34 -16.47 -4.04 -2.93
N TYR A 35 -16.58 -4.66 -1.76
CA TYR A 35 -15.62 -4.47 -0.67
C TYR A 35 -15.19 -5.81 -0.11
N THR A 36 -13.89 -6.00 0.11
CA THR A 36 -13.36 -7.19 0.78
C THR A 36 -12.63 -6.75 2.06
N LEU A 37 -13.11 -7.22 3.19
CA LEU A 37 -12.53 -6.98 4.50
C LEU A 37 -11.47 -8.05 4.77
N VAL A 38 -10.22 -7.61 4.87
CA VAL A 38 -9.06 -8.46 5.14
C VAL A 38 -8.54 -8.18 6.54
N LYS A 39 -8.42 -9.23 7.35
CA LYS A 39 -7.76 -9.20 8.66
C LYS A 39 -6.25 -9.20 8.44
N LEU A 40 -5.56 -8.30 9.14
CA LEU A 40 -4.10 -8.30 9.21
C LEU A 40 -3.56 -9.58 9.88
N PRO A 41 -2.32 -10.00 9.57
CA PRO A 41 -1.66 -11.13 10.23
C PRO A 41 -1.60 -10.96 11.75
N ASP A 42 -1.67 -12.07 12.48
CA ASP A 42 -1.54 -12.08 13.95
C ASP A 42 -0.10 -11.75 14.39
N ASP A 43 0.90 -12.11 13.57
CA ASP A 43 2.27 -11.66 13.76
C ASP A 43 2.40 -10.19 13.35
N SER A 44 2.55 -9.32 14.36
CA SER A 44 2.69 -7.88 14.18
C SER A 44 3.92 -7.42 13.39
N SER A 45 4.91 -8.31 13.17
CA SER A 45 6.08 -8.02 12.35
C SER A 45 5.82 -8.14 10.85
N VAL A 46 4.75 -8.84 10.46
CA VAL A 46 4.33 -8.96 9.05
C VAL A 46 3.49 -7.73 8.68
N VAL A 47 4.12 -6.83 7.93
CA VAL A 47 3.55 -5.52 7.53
C VAL A 47 3.62 -5.29 6.02
N THR A 48 3.97 -6.33 5.26
CA THR A 48 4.03 -6.31 3.80
C THR A 48 3.50 -7.65 3.28
N GLY A 49 2.92 -7.66 2.08
CA GLY A 49 2.49 -8.90 1.44
C GLY A 49 1.92 -8.64 0.06
N THR A 50 1.81 -9.71 -0.74
CA THR A 50 1.22 -9.66 -2.08
C THR A 50 -0.07 -10.45 -2.06
N LEU A 51 -1.19 -9.80 -2.39
CA LEU A 51 -2.51 -10.41 -2.35
C LEU A 51 -3.00 -10.72 -3.77
N ALA A 52 -3.10 -12.00 -4.10
CA ALA A 52 -3.64 -12.43 -5.39
C ALA A 52 -5.13 -12.14 -5.47
N CYS A 53 -5.58 -11.61 -6.61
CA CYS A 53 -6.95 -11.10 -6.78
C CYS A 53 -7.67 -11.77 -7.95
N ILE A 54 -8.88 -12.28 -7.71
CA ILE A 54 -9.76 -12.86 -8.74
C ILE A 54 -11.14 -12.24 -8.61
N MET A 55 -11.59 -11.54 -9.64
CA MET A 55 -12.96 -11.04 -9.73
C MET A 55 -13.90 -12.21 -10.04
N LYS A 56 -14.97 -12.36 -9.26
CA LYS A 56 -16.00 -13.39 -9.47
C LYS A 56 -17.35 -12.74 -9.68
N TYR A 57 -18.10 -13.23 -10.65
CA TYR A 57 -19.37 -12.62 -11.03
C TYR A 57 -20.28 -13.61 -11.74
N THR A 58 -21.55 -13.24 -11.85
CA THR A 58 -22.52 -13.90 -12.74
C THR A 58 -22.67 -13.06 -14.00
N VAL A 59 -22.46 -13.67 -15.16
CA VAL A 59 -22.73 -13.09 -16.47
C VAL A 59 -24.19 -13.31 -16.82
N LYS A 60 -24.83 -12.25 -17.29
CA LYS A 60 -26.12 -12.31 -17.97
C LYS A 60 -25.93 -11.62 -19.31
N ASP A 61 -26.14 -12.37 -20.38
CA ASP A 61 -26.14 -11.83 -21.73
C ASP A 61 -27.35 -10.90 -21.86
N CYS A 62 -27.17 -9.75 -22.52
CA CYS A 62 -28.22 -8.76 -22.67
C CYS A 62 -28.30 -8.31 -24.13
N ASP A 63 -29.52 -8.06 -24.59
CA ASP A 63 -29.74 -7.44 -25.89
C ASP A 63 -29.06 -6.05 -25.91
N PRO A 64 -28.16 -5.79 -26.88
CA PRO A 64 -27.34 -4.58 -26.90
C PRO A 64 -28.12 -3.29 -27.18
N THR A 65 -29.36 -3.40 -27.67
CA THR A 65 -30.25 -2.28 -28.00
C THR A 65 -31.18 -1.90 -26.85
N THR A 66 -31.64 -2.88 -26.09
CA THR A 66 -32.63 -2.71 -25.02
C THR A 66 -32.03 -2.82 -23.62
N GLY A 67 -30.87 -3.47 -23.49
CA GLY A 67 -30.21 -3.75 -22.22
C GLY A 67 -30.94 -4.78 -21.36
N VAL A 68 -31.92 -5.49 -21.92
CA VAL A 68 -32.70 -6.52 -21.23
C VAL A 68 -31.91 -7.83 -21.24
N PRO A 69 -31.81 -8.56 -20.12
CA PRO A 69 -31.18 -9.88 -20.09
C PRO A 69 -31.90 -10.88 -21.00
N ASP A 70 -31.13 -11.65 -21.76
CA ASP A 70 -31.64 -12.72 -22.61
C ASP A 70 -32.10 -13.95 -21.79
N ASP A 71 -31.52 -14.11 -20.59
CA ASP A 71 -31.84 -15.15 -19.62
C ASP A 71 -31.77 -14.61 -18.17
N GLU A 72 -32.63 -15.16 -17.30
CA GLU A 72 -32.74 -14.81 -15.88
C GLU A 72 -31.68 -15.51 -15.01
N GLU A 73 -31.23 -16.71 -15.38
CA GLU A 73 -30.30 -17.50 -14.55
C GLU A 73 -28.83 -17.06 -14.71
N GLY A 74 -28.37 -16.83 -15.94
CA GLY A 74 -26.97 -16.49 -16.21
C GLY A 74 -25.98 -17.60 -15.82
N TYR A 75 -24.67 -17.34 -15.93
CA TYR A 75 -23.63 -18.30 -15.56
C TYR A 75 -22.49 -17.66 -14.77
N ALA A 76 -21.84 -18.45 -13.92
CA ALA A 76 -20.70 -17.98 -13.12
C ALA A 76 -19.43 -17.91 -13.97
N ASP A 77 -18.66 -16.84 -13.79
CA ASP A 77 -17.39 -16.62 -14.47
C ASP A 77 -16.41 -15.85 -13.57
N GLU A 78 -15.12 -15.91 -13.93
CA GLU A 78 -14.03 -15.36 -13.15
C GLU A 78 -13.02 -14.62 -14.04
N PHE A 79 -12.46 -13.52 -13.52
CA PHE A 79 -11.43 -12.73 -14.19
C PHE A 79 -10.27 -12.45 -13.24
N VAL A 80 -9.07 -12.87 -13.63
CA VAL A 80 -7.84 -12.64 -12.85
C VAL A 80 -7.48 -11.16 -12.90
N LEU A 81 -7.28 -10.56 -11.73
CA LEU A 81 -6.85 -9.17 -11.58
C LEU A 81 -5.35 -9.11 -11.26
N GLU A 82 -4.79 -7.90 -11.30
CA GLU A 82 -3.44 -7.65 -10.78
C GLU A 82 -3.41 -7.86 -9.25
N ASP A 83 -2.24 -8.28 -8.77
CA ASP A 83 -2.03 -8.47 -7.34
C ASP A 83 -2.04 -7.11 -6.61
N ILE A 84 -2.52 -7.12 -5.37
CA ILE A 84 -2.44 -5.96 -4.48
C ILE A 84 -1.18 -6.10 -3.64
N GLU A 85 -0.28 -5.13 -3.75
CA GLU A 85 0.89 -5.02 -2.86
C GLU A 85 0.53 -4.22 -1.60
N ILE A 86 0.68 -4.84 -0.44
CA ILE A 86 0.64 -4.17 0.86
C ILE A 86 2.06 -3.85 1.28
N THR A 87 2.31 -2.59 1.64
CA THR A 87 3.60 -2.04 2.01
C THR A 87 3.57 -1.41 3.40
N VAL A 88 4.75 -1.05 3.92
CA VAL A 88 4.86 -0.30 5.19
C VAL A 88 4.05 1.00 5.15
N SER A 89 3.98 1.65 3.98
CA SER A 89 3.27 2.91 3.81
C SER A 89 1.76 2.81 4.03
N ASP A 90 1.16 1.64 3.80
CA ASP A 90 -0.27 1.40 4.00
C ASP A 90 -0.66 1.35 5.48
N HIS A 91 0.32 1.21 6.36
CA HIS A 91 0.13 1.19 7.81
C HIS A 91 0.45 2.53 8.51
N VAL A 92 0.92 3.53 7.76
CA VAL A 92 1.42 4.79 8.31
C VAL A 92 0.77 5.99 7.62
N GLN A 93 0.16 6.87 8.41
CA GLN A 93 -0.33 8.16 7.94
C GLN A 93 0.78 9.22 8.06
N LYS A 94 1.07 9.96 6.98
CA LYS A 94 2.00 11.10 6.98
C LYS A 94 1.52 12.20 7.93
N VAL A 95 2.40 12.71 8.79
CA VAL A 95 2.11 13.84 9.69
C VAL A 95 3.27 14.81 9.77
N LEU A 96 3.00 16.10 9.63
CA LEU A 96 4.00 17.14 9.87
C LEU A 96 4.23 17.33 11.38
N LYS A 97 5.47 17.18 11.85
CA LYS A 97 5.87 17.45 13.24
C LYS A 97 6.94 18.54 13.27
N PRO A 98 6.64 19.77 13.73
CA PRO A 98 7.61 20.87 13.77
C PRO A 98 8.76 20.62 14.75
N ASN A 99 8.52 19.88 15.84
CA ASN A 99 9.51 19.56 16.88
C ASN A 99 9.75 18.05 16.92
N TRP A 100 10.57 17.57 15.99
CA TRP A 100 10.83 16.14 15.73
C TRP A 100 11.47 15.37 16.92
N TYR A 101 12.09 16.06 17.87
CA TYR A 101 13.12 15.50 18.75
C TYR A 101 12.63 14.95 20.11
N TYR A 102 11.33 15.03 20.44
CA TYR A 102 10.86 14.73 21.81
C TYR A 102 10.42 13.27 22.10
N LYS A 103 10.36 12.36 21.12
CA LYS A 103 9.98 10.94 21.33
C LYS A 103 10.68 10.00 20.35
N ILE A 104 11.94 9.70 20.58
CA ILE A 104 12.77 8.98 19.61
C ILE A 104 12.70 7.45 19.82
N ILE A 105 12.27 6.72 18.78
CA ILE A 105 12.72 5.35 18.50
C ILE A 105 13.70 5.47 17.32
N ILE A 106 14.95 5.01 17.46
CA ILE A 106 15.96 5.13 16.40
C ILE A 106 16.04 3.80 15.65
N PHE A 107 15.73 3.82 14.35
CA PHE A 107 16.11 2.75 13.42
C PHE A 107 17.33 3.18 12.61
N TYR A 108 18.36 2.35 12.56
CA TYR A 108 19.55 2.58 11.74
C TYR A 108 19.42 1.80 10.43
N PHE A 109 19.44 2.50 9.30
CA PHE A 109 19.59 1.90 7.99
C PHE A 109 20.92 2.36 7.39
N SER A 110 21.73 1.41 6.92
CA SER A 110 22.98 1.69 6.20
C SER A 110 22.78 1.33 4.73
N PHE A 111 22.89 2.31 3.85
CA PHE A 111 22.78 2.13 2.40
C PHE A 111 24.13 2.42 1.75
N HIS A 112 24.58 1.53 0.86
CA HIS A 112 25.76 1.74 0.02
C HIS A 112 25.28 2.15 -1.38
N LEU A 113 25.01 3.43 -1.59
CA LEU A 113 24.48 3.95 -2.86
C LEU A 113 25.19 5.22 -3.28
N MET A 114 25.54 5.29 -4.57
CA MET A 114 26.34 6.37 -5.17
C MET A 114 25.59 7.71 -5.28
N PHE A 115 24.28 7.76 -5.00
CA PHE A 115 23.46 8.98 -5.07
C PHE A 115 22.50 9.10 -3.87
N ILE A 116 22.87 9.88 -2.85
CA ILE A 116 22.06 10.09 -1.64
C ILE A 116 20.67 10.67 -1.97
N ILE A 117 20.53 11.50 -3.01
CA ILE A 117 19.25 12.14 -3.37
C ILE A 117 18.19 11.11 -3.80
N GLU A 118 18.57 10.14 -4.63
CA GLU A 118 17.64 9.09 -5.05
C GLU A 118 17.26 8.18 -3.88
N CYS A 119 18.20 7.93 -2.97
CA CYS A 119 17.96 7.17 -1.75
C CYS A 119 16.93 7.85 -0.85
N LEU A 120 17.03 9.16 -0.67
CA LEU A 120 16.07 9.94 0.12
C LEU A 120 14.65 9.74 -0.39
N LYS A 121 14.44 9.92 -1.70
CA LYS A 121 13.13 9.76 -2.33
C LYS A 121 12.60 8.33 -2.15
N LYS A 122 13.46 7.31 -2.36
CA LYS A 122 13.09 5.91 -2.16
C LYS A 122 12.67 5.62 -0.72
N ILE A 123 13.42 6.11 0.27
CA ILE A 123 13.11 5.90 1.70
C ILE A 123 11.80 6.61 2.09
N ILE A 124 11.62 7.88 1.67
CA ILE A 124 10.39 8.65 1.95
C ILE A 124 9.16 7.94 1.37
N ASN A 125 9.26 7.49 0.11
CA ASN A 125 8.17 6.81 -0.57
C ASN A 125 7.86 5.45 0.06
N TYR A 126 8.89 4.62 0.30
CA TYR A 126 8.74 3.31 0.90
C TYR A 126 8.13 3.37 2.30
N MET A 127 8.57 4.32 3.13
CA MET A 127 8.04 4.49 4.48
C MET A 127 6.64 5.13 4.49
N GLY A 128 6.25 5.86 3.44
CA GLY A 128 5.00 6.60 3.43
C GLY A 128 4.94 7.71 4.49
N MET A 129 6.07 8.30 4.87
CA MET A 129 6.16 9.26 5.97
C MET A 129 6.46 10.69 5.51
N GLN A 130 6.25 11.67 6.39
CA GLN A 130 6.52 13.08 6.11
C GLN A 130 7.95 13.45 6.49
N ALA A 131 8.72 13.93 5.52
CA ALA A 131 10.02 14.54 5.80
C ALA A 131 9.85 15.79 6.68
N CYS A 132 10.59 15.84 7.78
CA CYS A 132 10.58 16.92 8.76
C CYS A 132 11.84 17.79 8.62
N GLU A 133 11.78 19.03 9.12
CA GLU A 133 12.93 19.95 9.20
C GLU A 133 13.67 20.19 7.87
N ARG A 134 12.97 20.03 6.72
CA ARG A 134 13.55 20.11 5.37
C ARG A 134 14.67 19.09 5.13
N SER A 135 14.66 17.98 5.86
CA SER A 135 15.66 16.90 5.77
C SER A 135 15.57 16.07 4.49
N ASP A 136 14.58 16.31 3.64
CA ASP A 136 14.49 15.85 2.25
C ASP A 136 15.46 16.60 1.31
N LYS A 137 16.03 17.73 1.75
CA LYS A 137 17.00 18.51 0.97
C LYS A 137 18.41 18.28 1.49
N ILE A 138 19.31 17.90 0.59
CA ILE A 138 20.74 17.76 0.90
C ILE A 138 21.41 19.13 0.81
N LEU A 139 22.23 19.45 1.80
CA LEU A 139 23.11 20.62 1.75
C LEU A 139 24.38 20.27 0.98
N GLU A 140 24.77 21.12 0.03
CA GLU A 140 25.99 20.94 -0.77
C GLU A 140 27.24 20.86 0.12
N GLY A 141 28.21 20.04 -0.29
CA GLY A 141 29.51 19.91 0.40
C GLY A 141 29.52 19.04 1.66
N LYS A 142 28.40 18.41 2.05
CA LYS A 142 28.36 17.49 3.21
C LYS A 142 28.58 16.03 2.81
N ALA A 143 29.54 15.37 3.45
CA ALA A 143 29.82 13.94 3.28
C ALA A 143 28.79 13.00 3.94
N SER A 144 27.93 13.54 4.81
CA SER A 144 26.86 12.81 5.49
C SER A 144 25.58 13.63 5.55
N HIS A 145 24.44 12.92 5.56
CA HIS A 145 23.11 13.51 5.59
C HIS A 145 22.21 12.75 6.56
N ALA A 146 21.31 13.46 7.24
CA ALA A 146 20.33 12.86 8.14
C ALA A 146 18.91 13.19 7.65
N LEU A 147 18.09 12.15 7.47
CA LEU A 147 16.68 12.22 7.13
C LEU A 147 15.82 11.98 8.39
N TYR A 148 14.79 12.80 8.57
CA TYR A 148 13.84 12.73 9.68
C TYR A 148 12.42 12.56 9.12
N LEU A 149 11.69 11.51 9.53
CA LEU A 149 10.41 11.11 8.93
C LEU A 149 9.29 10.88 9.94
N ALA A 150 8.23 11.70 9.94
CA ALA A 150 7.11 11.58 10.86
C ALA A 150 5.88 10.92 10.25
N GLY A 151 5.23 10.08 11.05
CA GLY A 151 3.93 9.51 10.73
C GLY A 151 3.21 9.01 11.99
N VAL A 152 1.97 8.57 11.79
CA VAL A 152 1.15 7.92 12.80
C VAL A 152 0.85 6.52 12.31
N TYR A 153 1.29 5.51 13.05
CA TYR A 153 1.02 4.10 12.75
C TYR A 153 -0.40 3.73 13.20
N ARG A 154 -0.92 2.62 12.66
CA ARG A 154 -2.21 2.04 13.08
C ARG A 154 -2.36 2.03 14.60
N GLY A 155 -3.54 2.40 15.10
CA GLY A 155 -3.81 2.56 16.53
C GLY A 155 -3.47 3.94 17.09
N GLY A 156 -2.99 4.88 16.28
CA GLY A 156 -2.80 6.29 16.69
C GLY A 156 -1.44 6.58 17.34
N TYR A 157 -0.47 5.68 17.18
CA TYR A 157 0.86 5.84 17.77
C TYR A 157 1.77 6.65 16.85
N ASP A 158 2.36 7.72 17.37
CA ASP A 158 3.40 8.47 16.66
C ASP A 158 4.61 7.57 16.38
N VAL A 159 5.07 7.54 15.13
CA VAL A 159 6.30 6.85 14.72
C VAL A 159 7.24 7.86 14.09
N LEU A 160 8.49 7.85 14.58
CA LEU A 160 9.55 8.73 14.14
C LEU A 160 10.75 7.87 13.68
N VAL A 161 11.16 7.98 12.41
CA VAL A 161 12.38 7.39 11.85
C VAL A 161 13.47 8.44 11.60
N ARG A 162 14.69 8.18 12.07
CA ARG A 162 15.91 8.94 11.74
C ARG A 162 16.88 8.06 10.94
N THR A 163 17.10 8.39 9.67
CA THR A 163 18.08 7.69 8.82
C THR A 163 19.32 8.54 8.64
N LYS A 164 20.51 7.99 8.93
CA LYS A 164 21.80 8.64 8.66
C LYS A 164 22.43 7.97 7.44
N MET A 165 22.83 8.77 6.46
CA MET A 165 23.48 8.32 5.23
C MET A 165 24.85 8.99 5.11
N ALA A 166 25.80 8.31 4.49
CA ALA A 166 27.12 8.82 4.17
C ALA A 166 27.50 8.42 2.74
N LEU A 167 28.23 9.28 2.04
CA LEU A 167 28.83 8.93 0.75
C LEU A 167 29.96 7.93 1.00
N GLY A 168 29.86 6.73 0.42
CA GLY A 168 30.97 5.79 0.38
C GLY A 168 32.10 6.39 -0.44
N GLY A 169 33.28 6.56 0.16
CA GLY A 169 34.47 7.00 -0.56
C GLY A 169 34.85 5.99 -1.64
N THR A 170 35.22 6.47 -2.81
CA THR A 170 35.87 5.68 -3.86
C THR A 170 37.18 5.14 -3.29
N THR A 171 37.24 3.86 -2.95
CA THR A 171 38.52 3.17 -2.86
C THR A 171 39.05 2.99 -4.27
N VAL A 172 40.16 3.70 -4.54
CA VAL A 172 41.06 3.53 -5.69
C VAL A 172 41.58 2.09 -5.77
#